data_AF-A0A7V3U5P7-F1
#
_entry.id   AF-A0A7V3U5P7-F1
#
_cell.length_a   1.000
_cell.length_b   1.000
_cell.length_c   1.000
_cell.angle_alpha   90.00
_cell.angle_beta   90.00
_cell.angle_gamma   90.00
#
_symmetry.space_group_name_H-M   'P 1'
#
loop_
_entity.id
_entity.type
_entity.pdbx_description
1 polymer ?
#
loop_
_entity_poly.entity_id
_entity_poly.type
_entity_poly.pdbx_seq_one_letter_code
_entity_poly.pdbx_strand_id
1 'polypeptide(L)'
;MSADNTQKIYLKDYTPPAYLVDTVHLTFKLSPKSTRVISKIRFRPNPDSDSRDLFLHGEHLTLIRAAIDGQDWKPHVTDKGLTAQVPDAPFTWEAEVEINPQDNTALEGLYMSNGMYCTQCEAEGFRRITYYPDRPDVMATFTV
;
A
#
# COMPACT_ATOMS: atom_id res chain seq x y z
N MET A 1 25.16 10.94 -5.12
CA MET A 1 24.57 11.07 -6.46
C MET A 1 23.90 9.75 -6.77
N SER A 2 22.63 9.60 -6.40
CA SER A 2 21.86 8.41 -6.74
C SER A 2 21.08 8.74 -8.00
N ALA A 3 21.32 8.00 -9.07
CA ALA A 3 20.58 8.14 -10.31
C ALA A 3 19.11 7.85 -10.02
N ASP A 4 18.28 8.88 -10.19
CA ASP A 4 16.83 8.78 -10.19
C ASP A 4 16.43 7.86 -11.35
N ASN A 5 16.18 6.58 -11.03
CA ASN A 5 15.80 5.58 -12.02
C ASN A 5 14.28 5.63 -12.22
N THR A 6 13.79 6.81 -12.65
CA THR A 6 12.41 7.00 -13.06
C THR A 6 12.21 6.23 -14.36
N GLN A 7 11.74 4.98 -14.27
CA GLN A 7 11.36 4.23 -15.46
C GLN A 7 10.23 4.98 -16.16
N LYS A 8 10.43 5.31 -17.45
CA LYS A 8 9.38 5.89 -18.27
C LYS A 8 8.26 4.87 -18.44
N ILE A 9 7.09 5.17 -17.89
CA ILE A 9 5.86 4.42 -18.08
C ILE A 9 5.19 4.98 -19.34
N TYR A 10 4.90 4.13 -20.34
CA TYR A 10 4.20 4.55 -21.54
C TYR A 10 2.72 4.12 -21.48
N LEU A 11 1.81 5.00 -21.91
CA LEU A 11 0.38 4.70 -21.97
C LEU A 11 0.05 3.46 -22.83
N LYS A 12 0.85 3.20 -23.88
CA LYS A 12 0.69 2.02 -24.75
C LYS A 12 0.95 0.68 -24.04
N ASP A 13 1.69 0.72 -22.93
CA ASP A 13 2.05 -0.47 -22.14
C ASP A 13 1.06 -0.66 -20.98
N TYR A 14 -0.06 0.08 -21.00
CA TYR A 14 -1.13 -0.06 -20.03
C TYR A 14 -1.72 -1.47 -20.06
N THR A 15 -1.85 -2.06 -18.87
CA THR A 15 -2.56 -3.32 -18.64
C THR A 15 -3.57 -3.15 -17.51
N PRO A 16 -4.77 -3.74 -17.63
CA PRO A 16 -5.74 -3.77 -16.55
C PRO A 16 -5.15 -4.38 -15.27
N PRO A 17 -5.49 -3.87 -14.08
CA PRO A 17 -4.96 -4.42 -12.83
C PRO A 17 -5.33 -5.89 -12.68
N ALA A 18 -4.44 -6.71 -12.14
CA ALA A 18 -4.73 -8.12 -11.85
C ALA A 18 -5.88 -8.29 -10.85
N TYR A 19 -5.96 -7.38 -9.87
CA TYR A 19 -6.97 -7.37 -8.82
C TYR A 19 -7.61 -5.98 -8.69
N LEU A 20 -8.91 -5.98 -8.44
CA LEU A 20 -9.67 -4.79 -8.05
C LEU A 20 -9.85 -4.79 -6.53
N VAL A 21 -10.05 -3.61 -5.96
CA VAL A 21 -10.25 -3.41 -4.52
C VAL A 21 -11.69 -2.98 -4.28
N ASP A 22 -12.41 -3.73 -3.45
CA ASP A 22 -13.80 -3.40 -3.11
C ASP A 22 -13.86 -2.44 -1.90
N THR A 23 -13.15 -2.78 -0.82
CA THR A 23 -13.12 -2.00 0.41
C THR A 23 -11.74 -1.94 1.04
N VAL A 24 -11.46 -0.81 1.71
CA VAL A 24 -10.25 -0.58 2.49
C VAL A 24 -10.65 -0.13 3.89
N HIS A 25 -10.23 -0.88 4.89
CA HIS A 25 -10.36 -0.49 6.30
C HIS A 25 -8.98 -0.18 6.85
N LEU A 26 -8.79 1.03 7.34
CA LEU A 26 -7.57 1.46 7.99
C LEU A 26 -7.84 1.71 9.47
N THR A 27 -6.85 1.44 10.31
CA THR A 27 -6.86 1.84 11.70
C THR A 27 -5.49 2.39 12.05
N PHE A 28 -5.46 3.63 12.53
CA PHE A 28 -4.25 4.33 12.91
C PHE A 28 -4.11 4.36 14.43
N LYS A 29 -3.03 3.78 14.94
CA LYS A 29 -2.60 3.99 16.33
C LYS A 29 -1.50 5.05 16.30
N LEU A 30 -1.90 6.31 16.45
CA LEU A 30 -1.01 7.46 16.27
C LEU A 30 0.05 7.55 17.38
N SER A 31 1.29 7.69 16.95
CA SER A 31 2.46 8.00 17.78
C SER A 31 3.46 8.75 16.91
N PRO A 32 4.11 9.83 17.38
CA PRO A 32 4.98 10.63 16.54
C PRO A 32 6.12 9.82 15.92
N LYS A 33 6.65 8.82 16.62
CA LYS A 33 7.81 8.03 16.18
C LYS A 33 7.49 6.60 15.73
N SER A 34 6.32 6.09 16.06
CA SER A 34 5.96 4.66 15.90
C SER A 34 4.44 4.54 15.71
N THR A 35 3.92 5.23 14.69
CA THR A 35 2.51 5.09 14.32
C THR A 35 2.29 3.69 13.74
N ARG A 36 1.29 2.98 14.26
CA ARG A 36 0.84 1.71 13.69
C ARG A 36 -0.25 1.97 12.67
N VAL A 37 -0.12 1.39 11.48
CA VAL A 37 -1.18 1.38 10.47
C VAL A 37 -1.60 -0.06 10.25
N ILE A 38 -2.84 -0.37 10.60
CA ILE A 38 -3.46 -1.66 10.36
C ILE A 38 -4.37 -1.49 9.15
N SER A 39 -4.10 -2.25 8.08
CA SER A 39 -4.90 -2.24 6.87
C SER A 39 -5.58 -3.59 6.66
N LYS A 40 -6.85 -3.53 6.25
CA LYS A 40 -7.64 -4.69 5.83
C LYS A 40 -8.31 -4.35 4.51
N ILE A 41 -7.89 -5.02 3.45
CA ILE A 41 -8.22 -4.69 2.07
C ILE A 41 -8.92 -5.88 1.44
N ARG A 42 -10.12 -5.67 0.90
CA ARG A 42 -10.86 -6.70 0.17
C ARG A 42 -10.51 -6.64 -1.31
N PHE A 43 -9.87 -7.70 -1.78
CA PHE A 43 -9.50 -7.86 -3.18
C PHE A 43 -10.43 -8.83 -3.90
N ARG A 44 -10.58 -8.62 -5.20
CA ARG A 44 -11.17 -9.59 -6.13
C ARG A 44 -10.39 -9.65 -7.44
N PRO A 45 -10.27 -10.82 -8.09
CA PRO A 45 -9.68 -10.91 -9.42
C PRO A 45 -10.38 -9.96 -10.41
N ASN A 46 -9.61 -9.30 -11.26
CA ASN A 46 -10.16 -8.48 -12.32
C ASN A 46 -10.54 -9.37 -13.52
N PRO A 47 -11.81 -9.42 -13.94
CA PRO A 47 -12.21 -10.20 -15.12
C PRO A 47 -11.58 -9.70 -16.42
N ASP A 48 -11.15 -8.43 -16.47
CA ASP A 48 -10.54 -7.81 -17.65
C ASP A 48 -9.01 -8.00 -17.72
N SER A 49 -8.42 -8.75 -16.78
CA SER A 49 -6.99 -9.02 -16.73
C SER A 49 -6.73 -10.52 -16.76
N ASP A 50 -5.75 -10.95 -17.56
CA ASP A 50 -5.22 -12.32 -17.54
C ASP A 50 -4.13 -12.50 -16.47
N SER A 51 -3.63 -11.41 -15.89
CA SER A 51 -2.63 -11.47 -14.82
C SER A 51 -3.28 -11.81 -13.48
N ARG A 52 -2.56 -12.58 -12.66
CA ARG A 52 -2.92 -12.90 -11.27
C ARG A 52 -1.81 -12.54 -10.29
N ASP A 53 -0.89 -11.68 -10.73
CA ASP A 53 0.22 -11.23 -9.90
C ASP A 53 -0.24 -10.08 -8.99
N LEU A 54 -0.11 -10.28 -7.68
CA LEU A 54 -0.35 -9.22 -6.71
C LEU A 54 0.98 -8.50 -6.42
N PHE A 55 1.02 -7.20 -6.72
CA PHE A 55 2.05 -6.29 -6.25
C PHE A 55 1.41 -5.14 -5.48
N LEU A 56 1.88 -4.92 -4.25
CA LEU A 56 1.45 -3.81 -3.40
C LEU A 56 2.62 -2.87 -3.19
N HIS A 57 2.47 -1.62 -3.59
CA HIS A 57 3.49 -0.58 -3.40
C HIS A 57 3.59 -0.25 -1.91
N GLY A 58 4.81 -0.05 -1.43
CA GLY A 58 5.08 0.31 -0.05
C GLY A 58 6.51 0.78 0.11
N GLU A 59 6.70 1.99 0.64
CA GLU A 59 8.01 2.61 0.81
C GLU A 59 8.19 3.11 2.24
N HIS A 60 9.38 2.92 2.80
CA HIS A 60 9.72 3.36 4.16
C HIS A 60 8.77 2.80 5.23
N LEU A 61 8.23 1.59 5.01
CA LEU A 61 7.37 0.88 5.93
C LEU A 61 8.15 -0.19 6.67
N THR A 62 7.94 -0.32 7.98
CA THR A 62 8.37 -1.52 8.71
C THR A 62 7.21 -2.50 8.78
N LEU A 63 7.24 -3.55 7.95
CA LEU A 63 6.24 -4.62 7.98
C LEU A 63 6.35 -5.46 9.25
N ILE A 64 5.26 -5.59 10.00
CA ILE A 64 5.22 -6.35 11.26
C ILE A 64 4.32 -7.55 11.19
N ARG A 65 3.20 -7.44 10.47
CA ARG A 65 2.33 -8.58 10.17
C ARG A 65 1.79 -8.47 8.76
N ALA A 66 1.67 -9.62 8.11
CA ALA A 66 0.86 -9.80 6.91
C ALA A 66 0.00 -11.06 7.09
N ALA A 67 -1.22 -11.03 6.57
CA ALA A 67 -2.13 -12.15 6.56
C ALA A 67 -3.04 -12.12 5.32
N ILE A 68 -3.51 -13.31 4.93
CA ILE A 68 -4.52 -13.50 3.89
C ILE A 68 -5.67 -14.27 4.52
N ASP A 69 -6.87 -13.69 4.49
CA ASP A 69 -8.08 -14.26 5.10
C ASP A 69 -7.88 -14.70 6.56
N GLY A 70 -7.19 -13.87 7.35
CA GLY A 70 -6.88 -14.13 8.77
C GLY A 70 -5.70 -15.07 9.02
N GLN A 71 -5.16 -15.72 7.99
CA GLN A 71 -4.01 -16.62 8.11
C GLN A 71 -2.70 -15.88 7.88
N ASP A 72 -1.75 -16.01 8.83
CA ASP A 72 -0.44 -15.38 8.73
C ASP A 72 0.27 -15.78 7.42
N TRP A 73 0.82 -14.77 6.76
CA TRP A 73 1.43 -14.88 5.45
C TRP A 73 2.80 -14.21 5.43
N LYS A 74 3.73 -14.77 4.65
CA LYS A 74 5.07 -14.21 4.45
C LYS A 74 5.22 -13.74 3.01
N PRO A 75 4.97 -12.44 2.72
CA PRO A 75 5.18 -11.89 1.39
C PRO A 75 6.67 -11.77 1.07
N HIS A 76 6.99 -11.65 -0.22
CA HIS A 76 8.30 -11.24 -0.66
C HIS A 76 8.37 -9.70 -0.68
N VAL A 77 9.14 -9.11 0.23
CA VAL A 77 9.26 -7.66 0.39
C VAL A 77 10.49 -7.15 -0.34
N THR A 78 10.34 -6.00 -1.00
CA THR A 78 11.37 -5.26 -1.74
C THR A 78 11.34 -3.79 -1.32
N ASP A 79 12.29 -2.99 -1.78
CA ASP A 79 12.35 -1.56 -1.46
C ASP A 79 11.16 -0.74 -2.00
N LYS A 80 10.44 -1.28 -3.00
CA LYS A 80 9.31 -0.61 -3.67
C LYS A 80 7.95 -1.10 -3.19
N GLY A 81 7.90 -2.18 -2.42
CA GLY A 81 6.64 -2.85 -2.12
C GLY A 81 6.82 -4.34 -1.87
N LEU A 82 5.75 -5.10 -2.03
CA LEU A 82 5.74 -6.54 -1.81
C LEU A 82 4.93 -7.30 -2.85
N THR A 83 5.26 -8.57 -3.00
CA THR A 83 4.44 -9.57 -3.72
C THR A 83 4.01 -10.69 -2.78
N ALA A 84 2.86 -11.29 -3.07
CA ALA A 84 2.33 -12.44 -2.34
C ALA A 84 1.63 -13.41 -3.31
N GLN A 85 1.73 -14.70 -3.04
CA GLN A 85 0.83 -15.66 -3.68
C GLN A 85 -0.53 -15.54 -2.99
N VAL A 86 -1.58 -15.37 -3.78
CA VAL A 86 -2.94 -15.16 -3.29
C VAL A 86 -3.91 -16.11 -4.01
N PRO A 87 -5.09 -16.36 -3.43
CA PRO A 87 -6.13 -17.13 -4.11
C PRO A 87 -6.57 -16.48 -5.42
N ASP A 88 -6.85 -17.29 -6.45
CA ASP A 88 -7.59 -16.86 -7.66
C ASP A 88 -9.10 -16.78 -7.36
N ALA A 89 -9.43 -16.05 -6.29
CA ALA A 89 -10.77 -15.84 -5.77
C ALA A 89 -10.75 -14.58 -4.90
N PRO A 90 -11.90 -13.97 -4.59
CA PRO A 90 -11.93 -12.84 -3.68
C PRO A 90 -11.35 -13.17 -2.30
N PHE A 91 -10.33 -12.42 -1.87
CA PHE A 91 -9.58 -12.63 -0.64
C PHE A 91 -9.39 -11.32 0.14
N THR A 92 -9.00 -11.43 1.40
CA THR A 92 -8.76 -10.29 2.28
C THR A 92 -7.29 -10.21 2.63
N TRP A 93 -6.63 -9.13 2.21
CA TRP A 93 -5.28 -8.82 2.63
C TRP A 93 -5.31 -8.05 3.94
N GLU A 94 -4.51 -8.45 4.89
CA GLU A 94 -4.36 -7.79 6.18
C GLU A 94 -2.89 -7.50 6.44
N ALA A 95 -2.56 -6.26 6.79
CA ALA A 95 -1.20 -5.88 7.15
C ALA A 95 -1.16 -4.97 8.36
N GLU A 96 -0.09 -5.10 9.14
CA GLU A 96 0.27 -4.13 10.17
C GLU A 96 1.68 -3.63 9.90
N VAL A 97 1.81 -2.31 9.73
CA VAL A 97 3.09 -1.64 9.49
C VAL A 97 3.36 -0.57 10.54
N GLU A 98 4.63 -0.25 10.73
CA GLU A 98 5.08 0.93 11.45
C GLU A 98 5.59 2.02 10.52
N ILE A 99 5.28 3.27 10.86
CA ILE A 99 5.84 4.48 10.24
C ILE A 99 6.23 5.50 11.31
N ASN A 100 7.14 6.42 10.97
CA ASN A 100 7.62 7.49 11.85
C ASN A 100 7.26 8.87 11.26
N PRO A 101 6.06 9.41 11.59
CA PRO A 101 5.63 10.72 11.08
C PRO A 101 6.52 11.90 11.49
N GLN A 102 7.17 11.82 12.66
CA GLN A 102 7.99 12.91 13.18
C GLN A 102 9.27 13.10 12.37
N ASP A 103 9.88 12.00 11.94
CA ASP A 103 11.13 12.04 11.17
C ASP A 103 10.88 12.02 9.65
N ASN A 104 9.62 12.11 9.21
CA ASN A 104 9.23 12.19 7.80
C ASN A 104 9.44 13.62 7.25
N THR A 105 10.65 13.90 6.78
CA THR A 105 11.06 15.20 6.22
C THR A 105 10.61 15.42 4.78
N ALA A 106 10.13 14.37 4.09
CA ALA A 106 9.64 14.47 2.72
C ALA A 106 8.24 15.10 2.63
N LEU A 107 7.50 15.17 3.75
CA LEU A 107 6.14 15.74 3.83
C LEU A 107 5.14 15.03 2.88
N GLU A 108 5.34 13.72 2.69
CA GLU A 108 4.52 12.83 1.88
C GLU A 108 4.09 11.61 2.72
N GLY A 109 2.88 11.09 2.50
CA GLY A 109 2.28 10.11 3.40
C GLY A 109 1.85 10.77 4.72
N LEU A 110 2.00 10.10 5.85
CA LEU A 110 1.71 10.64 7.18
C LEU A 110 2.95 11.31 7.79
N TYR A 111 2.85 12.58 8.19
CA TYR A 111 3.95 13.36 8.76
C TYR A 111 3.47 14.34 9.84
N MET A 112 4.42 14.97 10.54
CA MET A 112 4.14 16.00 11.55
C MET A 112 4.39 17.41 10.98
N SER A 113 3.42 18.31 11.15
CA SER A 113 3.54 19.74 10.83
C SER A 113 3.06 20.58 12.01
N ASN A 114 3.95 21.40 12.59
CA ASN A 114 3.63 22.23 13.77
C ASN A 114 2.91 21.47 14.91
N GLY A 115 3.31 20.23 15.17
CA GLY A 115 2.72 19.38 16.21
C GLY A 115 1.41 18.67 15.83
N MET A 116 0.93 18.85 14.60
CA MET A 116 -0.26 18.18 14.06
C MET A 116 0.14 17.04 13.12
N TYR A 117 -0.66 15.96 13.12
CA TYR A 117 -0.56 14.92 12.09
C TYR A 117 -1.20 15.42 10.79
N CYS A 118 -0.46 15.32 9.69
CA CYS A 118 -0.92 15.70 8.36
C CYS A 118 -0.69 14.55 7.38
N THR A 119 -1.53 14.45 6.37
CA THR A 119 -1.37 13.48 5.28
C THR A 119 -1.30 14.19 3.93
N GLN A 120 -0.31 13.85 3.12
CA GLN A 120 -0.24 14.24 1.72
C GLN A 120 -0.08 13.00 0.85
N CYS A 121 -1.12 12.64 0.12
CA CYS A 121 -1.19 11.36 -0.59
C CYS A 121 -0.99 11.47 -2.11
N GLU A 122 -1.18 12.64 -2.72
CA GLU A 122 -0.96 12.81 -4.16
C GLU A 122 0.50 13.12 -4.49
N ALA A 123 1.10 12.52 -5.53
CA ALA A 123 0.49 11.54 -6.45
C ALA A 123 0.60 10.08 -5.96
N GLU A 124 1.61 9.75 -5.16
CA GLU A 124 1.95 8.37 -4.74
C GLU A 124 2.26 8.28 -3.23
N GLY A 125 1.84 9.26 -2.43
CA GLY A 125 2.15 9.33 -1.00
C GLY A 125 1.48 8.25 -0.15
N PHE A 126 0.43 7.58 -0.66
CA PHE A 126 -0.28 6.53 0.08
C PHE A 126 0.59 5.29 0.33
N ARG A 127 1.54 4.99 -0.57
CA ARG A 127 2.51 3.89 -0.37
C ARG A 127 3.46 4.09 0.81
N ARG A 128 3.52 5.31 1.37
CA ARG A 128 4.26 5.62 2.61
C ARG A 128 3.40 5.50 3.87
N ILE A 129 2.15 5.07 3.74
CA ILE A 129 1.23 4.84 4.86
C ILE A 129 1.00 3.34 5.07
N THR A 130 0.74 2.58 3.99
CA THR A 130 0.56 1.12 4.03
C THR A 130 0.84 0.51 2.66
N TYR A 131 0.85 -0.82 2.58
CA TYR A 131 0.95 -1.53 1.30
C TYR A 131 -0.36 -1.46 0.52
N TYR A 132 -0.35 -0.94 -0.71
CA TYR A 132 -1.56 -0.73 -1.52
C TYR A 132 -1.27 -0.85 -3.03
N PRO A 133 -2.25 -1.26 -3.87
CA PRO A 133 -2.13 -1.12 -5.32
C PRO A 133 -2.23 0.36 -5.70
N ASP A 134 -1.10 1.06 -5.61
CA ASP A 134 -1.00 2.50 -5.86
C ASP A 134 -1.15 2.84 -7.35
N ARG A 135 -2.38 2.68 -7.84
CA ARG A 135 -2.82 2.92 -9.21
C ARG A 135 -4.08 3.79 -9.18
N PRO A 136 -4.18 4.83 -10.02
CA PRO A 136 -5.36 5.70 -10.03
C PRO A 136 -6.62 5.01 -10.59
N ASP A 137 -6.48 3.92 -11.34
CA ASP A 137 -7.59 3.13 -11.88
C ASP A 137 -8.14 2.06 -10.89
N VAL A 138 -7.59 1.99 -9.68
CA VAL A 138 -8.10 1.14 -8.58
C VAL A 138 -8.84 2.00 -7.57
N MET A 139 -10.15 2.13 -7.77
CA MET A 139 -11.05 2.85 -6.85
C MET A 139 -11.61 1.92 -5.78
N ALA A 140 -11.67 2.37 -4.54
CA ALA A 140 -12.22 1.62 -3.42
C ALA A 140 -12.98 2.52 -2.44
N THR A 141 -13.88 1.92 -1.64
CA THR A 141 -14.50 2.62 -0.50
C THR A 141 -13.60 2.51 0.73
N PHE A 142 -13.27 3.64 1.35
CA PHE A 142 -12.40 3.71 2.53
C PHE A 142 -13.21 3.89 3.81
N THR A 143 -12.83 3.14 4.84
CA THR A 143 -13.23 3.35 6.24
C THR A 143 -11.95 3.57 7.05
N VAL A 144 -11.90 4.64 7.84
CA VAL A 144 -10.72 5.05 8.63
C VAL A 144 -11.12 5.34 10.07
#